data_AF-A0A947P145-F1
#
_entry.id   AF-A0A947P145-F1
#
_cell.length_a   1.000
_cell.length_b   1.000
_cell.length_c   1.000
_cell.angle_alpha   90.00
_cell.angle_beta   90.00
_cell.angle_gamma   90.00
#
_symmetry.space_group_name_H-M   'P 1'
#
loop_
_entity.id
_entity.type
_entity.pdbx_description
1 polymer ?
#
loop_
_entity_poly.entity_id
_entity_poly.type
_entity_poly.pdbx_seq_one_letter_code
_entity_poly.pdbx_strand_id
1 'polypeptide(L)'
;MIIRLKGEFLTGVTFLSLVVTACGGGGTDSTPATILAETTSTSVAIVETTTTLTESTTTALETTTTSNSVTTTTVVEVIMPSSGETYPPSDTGQTQSYTEVWGEDSDYTILPSSYVDKGDGTVSDTVTALIWQQQDDGIQRGWGEAEVYCSELLLAGYADWRLPDITELISIADYGAENPVIDQLVFPTDGSVFRYSSATPNPINRNQAWSADFTRGITTLDDKGTFGRVRCVRGEEIPPASLVDSGNGTVTDYTTGLLWQQQGMDELSWEEAISYCEELVLAGAGDWRLPNIKELQTIVDTSVLYPAVSRRYFPGIRSSFYWSSTSDWFTESIPLCNSSCAGGDPFSDGPYYGDNYVVEKYALSVWIEEGAVVSSAIGIGIDHAALCVRNGQ
;
A
#
# COMPACT_ATOMS: atom_id res chain seq x y z
N MET A 1 -8.68 -21.33 29.09
CA MET A 1 -7.39 -20.95 29.69
C MET A 1 -7.70 -20.27 31.02
N ILE A 2 -7.21 -20.78 32.16
CA ILE A 2 -7.44 -20.16 33.48
C ILE A 2 -6.13 -19.48 33.89
N ILE A 3 -6.13 -18.16 34.03
CA ILE A 3 -4.98 -17.39 34.50
C ILE A 3 -5.15 -17.22 36.03
N ARG A 4 -4.18 -17.66 36.82
CA ARG A 4 -4.13 -17.41 38.27
C ARG A 4 -2.93 -16.52 38.59
N LEU A 5 -3.17 -15.39 39.26
CA LEU A 5 -2.14 -14.50 39.76
C LEU A 5 -1.79 -14.88 41.21
N LYS A 6 -0.51 -14.98 41.55
CA LYS A 6 0.00 -15.13 42.92
C LYS A 6 0.99 -14.00 43.20
N GLY A 7 0.77 -13.24 44.26
CA GLY A 7 1.70 -12.22 44.75
C GLY A 7 2.46 -12.71 45.98
N GLU A 8 3.76 -12.45 46.04
CA GLU A 8 4.58 -12.60 47.26
C GLU A 8 5.21 -11.26 47.66
N PHE A 9 5.30 -11.04 48.97
CA PHE A 9 5.72 -9.79 49.63
C PHE A 9 7.22 -9.76 49.89
N LEU A 10 7.92 -8.75 49.38
CA LEU A 10 9.17 -8.24 49.93
C LEU A 10 9.21 -6.71 49.76
N THR A 11 9.77 -6.04 50.77
CA THR A 11 9.58 -4.62 51.07
C THR A 11 10.29 -3.65 50.12
N GLY A 12 9.55 -2.64 49.64
CA GLY A 12 10.06 -1.36 49.15
C GLY A 12 10.15 -1.23 47.62
N VAL A 13 9.19 -0.51 47.04
CA VAL A 13 9.02 -0.16 45.61
C VAL A 13 8.48 -1.31 44.73
N THR A 14 7.24 -1.15 44.28
CA THR A 14 6.51 -2.07 43.40
C THR A 14 6.93 -1.88 41.95
N PHE A 15 7.62 -2.88 41.39
CA PHE A 15 7.78 -3.06 39.95
C PHE A 15 6.65 -3.96 39.43
N LEU A 16 5.95 -3.56 38.36
CA LEU A 16 5.13 -4.49 37.59
C LEU A 16 6.02 -5.09 36.49
N SER A 17 6.61 -6.26 36.76
CA SER A 17 7.36 -7.01 35.75
C SER A 17 6.41 -7.91 34.97
N LEU A 18 6.30 -7.70 33.65
CA LEU A 18 5.71 -8.69 32.75
C LEU A 18 6.78 -9.76 32.48
N VAL A 19 6.66 -10.92 33.13
CA VAL A 19 7.51 -12.09 32.82
C VAL A 19 6.70 -13.07 31.98
N VAL A 20 7.00 -13.15 30.69
CA VAL A 20 6.49 -14.21 29.83
C VAL A 20 7.43 -15.40 29.96
N THR A 21 7.05 -16.41 30.75
CA THR A 21 7.72 -17.70 30.76
C THR A 21 6.85 -18.71 30.02
N ALA A 22 7.24 -19.06 28.79
CA ALA A 22 6.76 -20.28 28.15
C ALA A 22 7.66 -21.42 28.62
N CYS A 23 7.10 -22.40 29.34
CA CYS A 23 7.77 -23.70 29.46
C CYS A 23 6.74 -24.83 29.54
N GLY A 24 6.70 -25.62 28.46
CA GLY A 24 6.28 -27.02 28.52
C GLY A 24 7.32 -27.81 29.33
N GLY A 25 6.85 -28.83 30.03
CA GLY A 25 7.68 -29.55 30.99
C GLY A 25 8.93 -30.22 30.39
N GLY A 26 10.04 -30.12 31.13
CA GLY A 26 11.13 -31.08 31.13
C GLY A 26 12.47 -30.55 30.62
N GLY A 27 13.36 -30.15 31.54
CA GLY A 27 14.79 -29.95 31.24
C GLY A 27 15.39 -28.73 31.93
N THR A 28 16.49 -28.95 32.65
CA THR A 28 17.25 -28.00 33.47
C THR A 28 18.05 -26.98 32.66
N ASP A 29 18.29 -25.82 33.29
CA ASP A 29 19.20 -24.73 32.92
C ASP A 29 18.76 -23.76 31.81
N SER A 30 18.35 -22.55 32.20
CA SER A 30 19.21 -21.34 32.19
C SER A 30 18.40 -20.03 32.15
N THR A 31 18.66 -19.19 33.16
CA THR A 31 18.49 -17.73 33.32
C THR A 31 17.70 -16.89 32.29
N PRO A 32 16.66 -16.14 32.71
CA PRO A 32 16.13 -15.00 31.96
C PRO A 32 16.88 -13.69 32.29
N ALA A 33 17.13 -12.88 31.26
CA ALA A 33 17.66 -11.51 31.37
C ALA A 33 16.55 -10.52 31.77
N THR A 34 16.93 -9.45 32.50
CA THR A 34 16.03 -8.45 33.13
C THR A 34 16.13 -7.10 32.43
N ILE A 35 15.01 -6.36 32.25
CA ILE A 35 15.00 -4.90 32.01
C ILE A 35 13.85 -4.24 32.80
N LEU A 36 14.13 -3.07 33.39
CA LEU A 36 13.36 -2.31 34.39
C LEU A 36 12.65 -1.08 33.79
N ALA A 37 11.51 -0.68 34.36
CA ALA A 37 10.94 0.67 34.21
C ALA A 37 10.25 1.14 35.52
N GLU A 38 10.49 2.40 35.91
CA GLU A 38 10.05 3.04 37.15
C GLU A 38 8.76 3.85 36.97
N THR A 39 7.83 3.83 37.95
CA THR A 39 6.76 4.85 38.09
C THR A 39 6.48 5.20 39.56
N THR A 40 6.11 6.46 39.80
CA THR A 40 5.87 7.07 41.11
C THR A 40 4.47 6.81 41.65
N SER A 41 4.40 6.65 42.98
CA SER A 41 3.26 6.19 43.79
C SER A 41 2.06 7.14 43.83
N THR A 42 0.85 6.61 43.58
CA THR A 42 -0.34 6.89 44.41
C THR A 42 -1.31 5.72 44.37
N SER A 43 -1.76 5.28 45.56
CA SER A 43 -2.52 4.04 45.79
C SER A 43 -3.91 4.05 45.15
N VAL A 44 -4.17 3.09 44.25
CA VAL A 44 -5.52 2.76 43.76
C VAL A 44 -5.84 1.32 44.15
N ALA A 45 -6.99 1.11 44.80
CA ALA A 45 -7.48 -0.21 45.16
C ALA A 45 -7.90 -0.98 43.91
N ILE A 46 -7.35 -2.18 43.70
CA ILE A 46 -7.72 -3.06 42.59
C ILE A 46 -9.03 -3.77 42.97
N VAL A 47 -10.09 -3.55 42.19
CA VAL A 47 -11.30 -4.38 42.19
C VAL A 47 -11.06 -5.50 41.18
N GLU A 48 -11.12 -6.76 41.63
CA GLU A 48 -11.02 -7.92 40.73
C GLU A 48 -12.32 -8.06 39.91
N THR A 49 -12.21 -8.12 38.58
CA THR A 49 -13.31 -8.49 37.69
C THR A 49 -12.91 -9.70 36.85
N THR A 50 -13.74 -10.75 36.87
CA THR A 50 -13.63 -11.92 36.01
C THR A 50 -14.73 -11.87 34.94
N THR A 51 -14.35 -12.04 33.67
CA THR A 51 -15.30 -12.13 32.55
C THR A 51 -14.96 -13.33 31.67
N THR A 52 -15.99 -14.08 31.30
CA THR A 52 -15.93 -15.23 30.39
C THR A 52 -16.62 -14.86 29.09
N LEU A 53 -15.94 -15.03 27.95
CA LEU A 53 -16.49 -14.77 26.62
C LEU A 53 -17.11 -16.05 26.03
N THR A 54 -18.33 -15.93 25.49
CA THR A 54 -18.96 -16.90 24.58
C THR A 54 -19.41 -16.15 23.32
N GLU A 55 -19.28 -16.79 22.16
CA GLU A 55 -19.35 -16.25 20.80
C GLU A 55 -20.41 -15.16 20.52
N SER A 56 -19.98 -14.21 19.68
CA SER A 56 -20.75 -13.38 18.76
C SER A 56 -21.92 -12.58 19.32
N THR A 57 -21.63 -11.42 19.89
CA THR A 57 -22.42 -10.18 19.75
C THR A 57 -21.55 -8.98 20.11
N THR A 58 -21.69 -7.89 19.35
CA THR A 58 -21.16 -6.57 19.66
C THR A 58 -21.40 -6.24 21.14
N THR A 59 -20.32 -6.13 21.90
CA THR A 59 -20.41 -5.76 23.32
C THR A 59 -19.58 -4.50 23.51
N ALA A 60 -20.25 -3.36 23.64
CA ALA A 60 -19.61 -2.12 24.09
C ALA A 60 -19.03 -2.35 25.48
N LEU A 61 -17.74 -2.08 25.67
CA LEU A 61 -17.10 -2.16 26.96
C LEU A 61 -17.25 -0.80 27.66
N GLU A 62 -18.26 -0.67 28.51
CA GLU A 62 -18.43 0.52 29.36
C GLU A 62 -17.52 0.41 30.59
N THR A 63 -16.55 1.32 30.69
CA THR A 63 -15.75 1.48 31.91
C THR A 63 -16.12 2.80 32.56
N THR A 64 -16.85 2.76 33.67
CA THR A 64 -17.16 3.96 34.47
C THR A 64 -16.17 4.06 35.62
N THR A 65 -15.34 5.11 35.61
CA THR A 65 -14.52 5.49 36.77
C THR A 65 -15.11 6.75 37.39
N THR A 66 -15.39 6.68 38.70
CA THR A 66 -15.84 7.86 39.46
C THR A 66 -14.70 8.32 40.35
N SER A 67 -14.23 9.55 40.15
CA SER A 67 -13.44 10.26 41.15
C SER A 67 -13.96 11.69 41.27
N ASN A 68 -14.22 12.13 42.51
CA ASN A 68 -14.56 13.50 42.91
C ASN A 68 -15.44 14.30 41.91
N SER A 69 -16.68 13.82 41.69
CA SER A 69 -17.78 14.52 41.00
C SER A 69 -17.62 14.85 39.50
N VAL A 70 -16.75 14.14 38.77
CA VAL A 70 -16.77 14.15 37.30
C VAL A 70 -16.80 12.71 36.80
N THR A 71 -17.80 12.39 35.96
CA THR A 71 -17.92 11.09 35.29
C THR A 71 -17.39 11.26 33.87
N THR A 72 -16.26 10.62 33.57
CA THR A 72 -15.73 10.54 32.20
C THR A 72 -16.06 9.15 31.66
N THR A 73 -16.83 9.10 30.58
CA THR A 73 -17.17 7.84 29.89
C THR A 73 -16.27 7.73 28.67
N THR A 74 -15.34 6.79 28.67
CA THR A 74 -14.52 6.47 27.49
C THR A 74 -15.13 5.23 26.83
N VAL A 75 -15.72 5.41 25.66
CA VAL A 75 -16.19 4.30 24.82
C VAL A 75 -15.02 3.89 23.95
N VAL A 76 -14.48 2.69 24.16
CA VAL A 76 -13.50 2.08 23.26
C VAL A 76 -14.27 1.09 22.40
N GLU A 77 -14.48 1.45 21.14
CA GLU A 77 -15.06 0.56 20.15
C GLU A 77 -13.92 -0.32 19.63
N VAL A 78 -13.83 -1.56 20.14
CA VAL A 78 -12.95 -2.57 19.55
C VAL A 78 -13.77 -3.24 18.45
N ILE A 79 -13.62 -2.73 17.23
CA ILE A 79 -14.09 -3.41 16.03
C ILE A 79 -13.12 -4.58 15.82
N MET A 80 -13.62 -5.81 15.94
CA MET A 80 -12.93 -6.97 15.40
C MET A 80 -13.30 -7.00 13.91
N PRO A 81 -12.35 -7.19 12.96
CA PRO A 81 -12.70 -7.29 11.55
C PRO A 81 -13.73 -8.39 11.40
N SER A 82 -14.90 -8.02 10.87
CA SER A 82 -15.96 -8.98 10.69
C SER A 82 -15.52 -10.01 9.66
N SER A 83 -15.79 -11.29 9.91
CA SER A 83 -15.52 -12.34 8.93
C SER A 83 -16.30 -12.04 7.65
N GLY A 84 -15.64 -11.47 6.64
CA GLY A 84 -16.25 -11.03 5.38
C GLY A 84 -15.90 -9.63 4.89
N GLU A 85 -15.08 -8.85 5.62
CA GLU A 85 -14.57 -7.56 5.11
C GLU A 85 -13.53 -7.76 4.00
N THR A 86 -13.73 -7.08 2.86
CA THR A 86 -12.77 -6.98 1.76
C THR A 86 -12.14 -5.60 1.76
N TYR A 87 -10.90 -5.52 1.28
CA TYR A 87 -10.08 -4.33 1.11
C TYR A 87 -9.75 -4.16 -0.38
N PRO A 88 -10.74 -3.89 -1.24
CA PRO A 88 -10.47 -3.59 -2.64
C PRO A 88 -9.63 -2.30 -2.74
N PRO A 89 -8.66 -2.23 -3.68
CA PRO A 89 -7.97 -0.98 -3.95
C PRO A 89 -8.97 0.03 -4.52
N SER A 90 -8.79 1.32 -4.20
CA SER A 90 -9.54 2.37 -4.87
C SER A 90 -9.13 2.45 -6.34
N ASP A 91 -9.96 3.09 -7.14
CA ASP A 91 -9.61 3.52 -8.48
C ASP A 91 -8.35 4.41 -8.48
N THR A 92 -7.75 4.53 -9.65
CA THR A 92 -6.57 5.38 -9.86
C THR A 92 -6.92 6.85 -10.00
N GLY A 93 -8.16 7.17 -10.37
CA GLY A 93 -8.63 8.54 -10.65
C GLY A 93 -8.33 9.01 -12.08
N GLN A 94 -7.69 8.19 -12.92
CA GLN A 94 -7.34 8.57 -14.28
C GLN A 94 -8.58 8.70 -15.18
N THR A 95 -8.78 9.88 -15.77
CA THR A 95 -9.91 10.14 -16.69
C THR A 95 -9.47 10.56 -18.10
N GLN A 96 -8.16 10.75 -18.31
CA GLN A 96 -7.61 11.08 -19.62
C GLN A 96 -7.33 9.79 -20.40
N SER A 97 -7.74 9.75 -21.66
CA SER A 97 -7.49 8.63 -22.57
C SER A 97 -6.15 8.76 -23.28
N TYR A 98 -5.40 7.66 -23.34
CA TYR A 98 -4.08 7.54 -23.92
C TYR A 98 -4.04 6.64 -25.17
N THR A 99 -5.09 5.87 -25.46
CA THR A 99 -5.27 5.10 -26.69
C THR A 99 -6.68 5.24 -27.25
N GLU A 100 -6.89 4.87 -28.53
CA GLU A 100 -8.24 4.71 -29.10
C GLU A 100 -8.84 3.32 -28.80
N VAL A 101 -8.04 2.39 -28.26
CA VAL A 101 -8.49 1.05 -27.86
C VAL A 101 -9.24 1.13 -26.53
N TRP A 102 -10.51 0.72 -26.55
CA TRP A 102 -11.32 0.67 -25.33
C TRP A 102 -10.82 -0.40 -24.36
N GLY A 103 -10.77 -0.06 -23.07
CA GLY A 103 -10.36 -0.93 -21.97
C GLY A 103 -9.16 -0.42 -21.17
N GLU A 104 -8.68 0.80 -21.45
CA GLU A 104 -7.70 1.48 -20.60
C GLU A 104 -8.34 2.00 -19.31
N ASP A 105 -7.54 2.51 -18.37
CA ASP A 105 -8.03 2.92 -17.04
C ASP A 105 -9.13 3.98 -17.13
N SER A 106 -8.99 4.94 -18.05
CA SER A 106 -9.97 6.02 -18.23
C SER A 106 -11.34 5.59 -18.76
N ASP A 107 -11.44 4.37 -19.31
CA ASP A 107 -12.71 3.79 -19.75
C ASP A 107 -13.52 3.20 -18.60
N TYR A 108 -12.87 3.01 -17.45
CA TYR A 108 -13.44 2.44 -16.25
C TYR A 108 -13.55 3.48 -15.14
N THR A 109 -14.51 3.28 -14.26
CA THR A 109 -14.56 4.00 -12.99
C THR A 109 -14.96 3.00 -11.92
N ILE A 110 -13.97 2.40 -11.26
CA ILE A 110 -14.14 1.24 -10.39
C ILE A 110 -13.73 1.63 -8.99
N LEU A 111 -14.73 1.79 -8.12
CA LEU A 111 -14.55 2.19 -6.73
C LEU A 111 -13.67 3.45 -6.56
N PRO A 112 -14.16 4.64 -6.95
CA PRO A 112 -13.40 5.88 -6.82
C PRO A 112 -12.81 6.08 -5.43
N SER A 113 -11.63 6.72 -5.36
CA SER A 113 -11.06 7.17 -4.09
C SER A 113 -12.06 8.03 -3.34
N SER A 114 -12.09 7.88 -2.01
CA SER A 114 -13.08 8.57 -1.19
C SER A 114 -12.52 8.96 0.16
N TYR A 115 -12.17 10.24 0.26
CA TYR A 115 -11.51 10.85 1.41
C TYR A 115 -12.42 11.82 2.16
N VAL A 116 -12.34 11.80 3.48
CA VAL A 116 -13.08 12.72 4.36
C VAL A 116 -12.09 13.46 5.25
N ASP A 117 -11.84 14.73 4.93
CA ASP A 117 -11.14 15.66 5.81
C ASP A 117 -11.94 15.86 7.11
N LYS A 118 -11.28 15.62 8.26
CA LYS A 118 -11.89 15.75 9.59
C LYS A 118 -11.72 17.14 10.19
N GLY A 119 -10.94 18.03 9.56
CA GLY A 119 -10.67 19.39 10.02
C GLY A 119 -9.77 19.46 11.26
N ASP A 120 -9.16 18.34 11.65
CA ASP A 120 -8.26 18.22 12.80
C ASP A 120 -6.81 17.86 12.38
N GLY A 121 -6.51 17.97 11.08
CA GLY A 121 -5.24 17.57 10.47
C GLY A 121 -5.20 16.12 10.03
N THR A 122 -6.34 15.41 10.05
CA THR A 122 -6.46 14.02 9.58
C THR A 122 -7.46 13.86 8.44
N VAL A 123 -7.24 12.86 7.61
CA VAL A 123 -8.12 12.44 6.52
C VAL A 123 -8.50 10.98 6.72
N SER A 124 -9.79 10.67 6.71
CA SER A 124 -10.24 9.27 6.63
C SER A 124 -10.35 8.83 5.19
N ASP A 125 -9.68 7.75 4.84
CA ASP A 125 -9.93 6.99 3.62
C ASP A 125 -11.09 6.01 3.88
N THR A 126 -12.20 6.20 3.17
CA THR A 126 -13.40 5.37 3.35
C THR A 126 -13.38 4.08 2.53
N VAL A 127 -12.39 3.91 1.65
CA VAL A 127 -12.18 2.67 0.88
C VAL A 127 -11.33 1.69 1.70
N THR A 128 -10.21 2.15 2.24
CA THR A 128 -9.28 1.30 3.03
C THR A 128 -9.58 1.29 4.53
N ALA A 129 -10.48 2.16 4.99
CA ALA A 129 -10.74 2.45 6.41
C ALA A 129 -9.53 3.02 7.20
N LEU A 130 -8.46 3.38 6.50
CA LEU A 130 -7.28 4.01 7.10
C LEU A 130 -7.54 5.49 7.43
N ILE A 131 -6.79 6.00 8.41
CA ILE A 131 -6.75 7.43 8.72
C ILE A 131 -5.33 7.93 8.48
N TRP A 132 -5.22 8.98 7.69
CA TRP A 132 -3.96 9.54 7.24
C TRP A 132 -3.67 10.89 7.90
N GLN A 133 -2.40 11.16 8.15
CA GLN A 133 -1.93 12.53 8.38
C GLN A 133 -2.23 13.35 7.11
N GLN A 134 -2.99 14.45 7.25
CA GLN A 134 -3.41 15.27 6.11
C GLN A 134 -2.25 16.07 5.50
N GLN A 135 -1.46 16.72 6.35
CA GLN A 135 -0.29 17.49 5.93
C GLN A 135 0.93 16.86 6.60
N ASP A 136 1.91 16.42 5.81
CA ASP A 136 3.21 16.02 6.34
C ASP A 136 3.95 17.23 6.93
N ASP A 137 5.03 16.99 7.68
CA ASP A 137 5.72 18.05 8.40
C ASP A 137 6.80 18.77 7.57
N GLY A 138 6.93 18.45 6.28
CA GLY A 138 7.90 19.08 5.40
C GLY A 138 9.36 18.78 5.76
N ILE A 139 9.65 17.75 6.57
CA ILE A 139 11.02 17.32 6.92
C ILE A 139 11.36 16.03 6.18
N GLN A 140 12.56 15.98 5.59
CA GLN A 140 13.09 14.75 5.00
C GLN A 140 13.86 13.96 6.06
N ARG A 141 13.67 12.66 6.10
CA ARG A 141 14.23 11.75 7.11
C ARG A 141 14.81 10.50 6.46
N GLY A 142 15.82 9.92 7.09
CA GLY A 142 16.20 8.53 6.80
C GLY A 142 15.14 7.55 7.30
N TRP A 143 15.19 6.31 6.85
CA TRP A 143 14.15 5.31 7.11
C TRP A 143 13.88 5.07 8.60
N GLY A 144 14.93 4.91 9.41
CA GLY A 144 14.77 4.71 10.86
C GLY A 144 14.23 5.94 11.60
N GLU A 145 14.54 7.15 11.12
CA GLU A 145 13.98 8.39 11.66
C GLU A 145 12.50 8.55 11.27
N ALA A 146 12.09 8.04 10.11
CA ALA A 146 10.70 8.02 9.66
C ALA A 146 9.83 7.13 10.55
N GLU A 147 10.32 5.93 10.90
CA GLU A 147 9.63 5.03 11.83
C GLU A 147 9.43 5.69 13.20
N VAL A 148 10.48 6.29 13.75
CA VAL A 148 10.43 7.00 15.04
C VAL A 148 9.43 8.15 14.97
N TYR A 149 9.52 8.99 13.94
CA TYR A 149 8.61 10.13 13.77
C TYR A 149 7.14 9.72 13.80
N CYS A 150 6.75 8.67 13.05
CA CYS A 150 5.37 8.23 13.06
C CYS A 150 4.97 7.61 14.40
N SER A 151 5.84 6.79 15.02
CA SER A 151 5.52 6.17 16.32
C SER A 151 5.40 7.17 17.48
N GLU A 152 6.02 8.34 17.37
CA GLU A 152 5.97 9.41 18.38
C GLU A 152 4.95 10.50 18.04
N LEU A 153 4.31 10.44 16.86
CA LEU A 153 3.36 11.46 16.41
C LEU A 153 2.13 11.48 17.33
N LEU A 154 1.82 12.67 17.86
CA LEU A 154 0.57 12.96 18.56
C LEU A 154 -0.25 13.92 17.71
N LEU A 155 -1.26 13.40 17.02
CA LEU A 155 -2.10 14.18 16.10
C LEU A 155 -3.57 13.82 16.30
N ALA A 156 -4.44 14.84 16.34
CA ALA A 156 -5.89 14.69 16.56
C ALA A 156 -6.28 13.86 17.81
N GLY A 157 -5.43 13.85 18.84
CA GLY A 157 -5.65 13.08 20.07
C GLY A 157 -5.25 11.60 19.98
N TYR A 158 -4.65 11.18 18.87
CA TYR A 158 -4.17 9.81 18.64
C TYR A 158 -2.66 9.70 18.79
N ALA A 159 -2.21 8.52 19.21
CA ALA A 159 -0.81 8.19 19.52
C ALA A 159 -0.35 6.84 18.93
N ASP A 160 -1.22 6.22 18.12
CA ASP A 160 -1.05 4.92 17.46
C ASP A 160 -0.73 5.10 15.96
N TRP A 161 -0.07 6.20 15.62
CA TRP A 161 0.41 6.47 14.27
C TRP A 161 1.59 5.56 13.93
N ARG A 162 1.65 5.13 12.67
CA ARG A 162 2.73 4.30 12.14
C ARG A 162 3.12 4.76 10.74
N LEU A 163 4.31 4.34 10.33
CA LEU A 163 4.76 4.46 8.96
C LEU A 163 3.91 3.47 8.11
N PRO A 164 3.31 3.91 6.99
CA PRO A 164 2.49 3.04 6.14
C PRO A 164 3.37 1.97 5.47
N ASP A 165 2.83 0.80 5.20
CA ASP A 165 3.47 -0.11 4.26
C ASP A 165 3.41 0.45 2.82
N ILE A 166 4.14 -0.15 1.88
CA ILE A 166 4.21 0.36 0.50
C ILE A 166 2.88 0.26 -0.25
N THR A 167 2.06 -0.74 0.05
CA THR A 167 0.74 -0.94 -0.57
C THR A 167 -0.24 0.11 -0.06
N GLU A 168 -0.22 0.41 1.23
CA GLU A 168 -0.96 1.52 1.82
C GLU A 168 -0.48 2.86 1.27
N LEU A 169 0.84 3.08 1.23
CA LEU A 169 1.41 4.35 0.78
C LEU A 169 1.09 4.66 -0.68
N ILE A 170 1.12 3.66 -1.57
CA ILE A 170 0.77 3.88 -2.98
C ILE A 170 -0.74 3.96 -3.21
N SER A 171 -1.57 3.45 -2.29
CA SER A 171 -3.03 3.51 -2.40
C SER A 171 -3.57 4.95 -2.48
N ILE A 172 -2.87 5.91 -1.88
CA ILE A 172 -3.26 7.34 -1.91
C ILE A 172 -2.83 8.07 -3.18
N ALA A 173 -2.11 7.42 -4.10
CA ALA A 173 -1.76 8.02 -5.39
C ALA A 173 -3.03 8.32 -6.21
N ASP A 174 -3.03 9.45 -6.90
CA ASP A 174 -4.08 9.87 -7.83
C ASP A 174 -3.44 10.08 -9.21
N TYR A 175 -3.64 9.10 -10.09
CA TYR A 175 -3.09 9.09 -11.45
C TYR A 175 -3.95 9.92 -12.44
N GLY A 176 -5.02 10.55 -11.97
CA GLY A 176 -5.70 11.64 -12.67
C GLY A 176 -5.05 13.01 -12.46
N ALA A 177 -4.21 13.14 -11.42
CA ALA A 177 -3.40 14.33 -11.17
C ALA A 177 -2.07 14.28 -11.94
N GLU A 178 -1.50 15.46 -12.22
CA GLU A 178 -0.20 15.59 -12.91
C GLU A 178 0.81 16.28 -11.98
N ASN A 179 1.91 15.59 -11.69
CA ASN A 179 3.09 16.08 -10.95
C ASN A 179 2.79 17.06 -9.78
N PRO A 180 2.50 16.56 -8.57
CA PRO A 180 2.53 15.14 -8.19
C PRO A 180 1.22 14.39 -8.48
N VAL A 181 1.31 13.08 -8.64
CA VAL A 181 0.18 12.13 -8.79
C VAL A 181 -0.46 11.83 -7.42
N ILE A 182 -0.93 12.87 -6.74
CA ILE A 182 -1.64 12.77 -5.48
C ILE A 182 -2.59 13.96 -5.37
N ASP A 183 -3.79 13.75 -4.84
CA ASP A 183 -4.77 14.82 -4.65
C ASP A 183 -4.22 15.86 -3.65
N GLN A 184 -3.76 17.01 -4.17
CA GLN A 184 -3.17 18.09 -3.38
C GLN A 184 -4.19 18.84 -2.51
N LEU A 185 -5.50 18.68 -2.74
CA LEU A 185 -6.53 19.25 -1.89
C LEU A 185 -6.73 18.39 -0.64
N VAL A 186 -6.60 17.07 -0.77
CA VAL A 186 -6.71 16.11 0.33
C VAL A 186 -5.38 15.92 1.05
N PHE A 187 -4.29 15.77 0.32
CA PHE A 187 -2.93 15.56 0.81
C PHE A 187 -1.98 16.65 0.32
N PRO A 188 -2.04 17.87 0.90
CA PRO A 188 -1.15 18.95 0.51
C PRO A 188 0.32 18.57 0.67
N THR A 189 1.13 19.02 -0.29
CA THR A 189 2.59 18.93 -0.27
C THR A 189 3.21 20.30 -0.49
N ASP A 190 4.46 20.49 -0.10
CA ASP A 190 5.18 21.76 -0.31
C ASP A 190 5.79 21.89 -1.72
N GLY A 191 5.56 20.90 -2.59
CA GLY A 191 6.04 20.88 -3.98
C GLY A 191 7.54 20.64 -4.16
N SER A 192 8.28 20.30 -3.09
CA SER A 192 9.75 20.21 -3.15
C SER A 192 10.29 18.79 -3.33
N VAL A 193 9.68 17.81 -2.66
CA VAL A 193 10.10 16.40 -2.68
C VAL A 193 8.86 15.51 -2.63
N PHE A 194 8.77 14.58 -3.58
CA PHE A 194 7.63 13.66 -3.72
C PHE A 194 7.98 12.21 -3.40
N ARG A 195 9.18 11.94 -2.89
CA ARG A 195 9.60 10.62 -2.42
C ARG A 195 9.21 10.44 -0.96
N TYR A 196 8.44 9.40 -0.66
CA TYR A 196 7.96 9.06 0.67
C TYR A 196 8.42 7.67 1.09
N SER A 197 8.86 7.54 2.34
CA SER A 197 9.30 6.26 2.91
C SER A 197 8.10 5.40 3.31
N SER A 198 8.18 4.09 3.09
CA SER A 198 7.25 3.10 3.65
C SER A 198 7.92 2.25 4.73
N ALA A 199 7.13 1.54 5.53
CA ALA A 199 7.58 0.57 6.52
C ALA A 199 8.03 -0.76 5.90
N THR A 200 7.86 -0.95 4.59
CA THR A 200 8.15 -2.22 3.93
C THR A 200 9.66 -2.38 3.68
N PRO A 201 10.35 -3.31 4.37
CA PRO A 201 11.77 -3.53 4.15
C PRO A 201 12.02 -4.31 2.85
N ASN A 202 13.21 -4.18 2.27
CA ASN A 202 13.64 -5.11 1.24
C ASN A 202 13.94 -6.48 1.89
N PRO A 203 13.30 -7.58 1.44
CA PRO A 203 13.48 -8.91 2.05
C PRO A 203 14.88 -9.51 1.80
N ILE A 204 15.60 -9.03 0.79
CA ILE A 204 16.95 -9.50 0.42
C ILE A 204 18.02 -8.57 0.98
N ASN A 205 17.96 -7.28 0.66
CA ASN A 205 18.96 -6.30 1.09
C ASN A 205 18.46 -5.49 2.29
N ARG A 206 18.90 -5.87 3.49
CA ARG A 206 18.47 -5.23 4.76
C ARG A 206 18.81 -3.74 4.88
N ASN A 207 19.70 -3.23 4.03
CA ASN A 207 20.04 -1.81 3.97
C ASN A 207 19.05 -1.01 3.11
N GLN A 208 18.10 -1.66 2.46
CA GLN A 208 17.10 -1.02 1.62
C GLN A 208 15.69 -1.18 2.18
N ALA A 209 14.81 -0.27 1.78
CA ALA A 209 13.38 -0.31 2.04
C ALA A 209 12.64 0.28 0.84
N TRP A 210 11.36 -0.05 0.74
CA TRP A 210 10.50 0.49 -0.31
C TRP A 210 10.12 1.94 -0.03
N SER A 211 10.06 2.72 -1.10
CA SER A 211 9.57 4.09 -1.12
C SER A 211 8.60 4.28 -2.28
N ALA A 212 7.72 5.27 -2.17
CA ALA A 212 6.85 5.71 -3.25
C ALA A 212 7.32 7.09 -3.74
N ASP A 213 7.40 7.29 -5.05
CA ASP A 213 7.68 8.58 -5.66
C ASP A 213 6.42 9.11 -6.36
N PHE A 214 5.73 10.04 -5.71
CA PHE A 214 4.51 10.68 -6.23
C PHE A 214 4.79 11.67 -7.35
N THR A 215 6.02 11.85 -7.84
CA THR A 215 6.24 12.58 -9.10
C THR A 215 5.51 11.87 -10.24
N ARG A 216 5.53 10.52 -10.24
CA ARG A 216 4.95 9.66 -11.28
C ARG A 216 4.13 8.48 -10.74
N GLY A 217 4.12 8.28 -9.42
CA GLY A 217 3.39 7.18 -8.76
C GLY A 217 4.08 5.83 -8.97
N ILE A 218 5.41 5.85 -8.91
CA ILE A 218 6.26 4.66 -9.01
C ILE A 218 6.75 4.25 -7.63
N THR A 219 7.16 3.00 -7.49
CA THR A 219 7.72 2.47 -6.23
C THR A 219 9.16 2.04 -6.45
N THR A 220 10.06 2.37 -5.52
CA THR A 220 11.49 2.10 -5.65
C THR A 220 12.08 1.49 -4.39
N LEU A 221 13.13 0.68 -4.56
CA LEU A 221 13.96 0.20 -3.48
C LEU A 221 15.09 1.19 -3.22
N ASP A 222 14.98 1.93 -2.12
CA ASP A 222 15.98 2.92 -1.72
C ASP A 222 16.84 2.42 -0.57
N ASP A 223 18.09 2.88 -0.51
CA ASP A 223 18.90 2.73 0.69
C ASP A 223 18.23 3.43 1.89
N LYS A 224 18.25 2.79 3.06
CA LYS A 224 17.65 3.31 4.30
C LYS A 224 18.27 4.64 4.78
N GLY A 225 19.42 5.02 4.24
CA GLY A 225 20.05 6.33 4.46
C GLY A 225 19.61 7.42 3.48
N THR A 226 18.83 7.08 2.46
CA THR A 226 18.22 8.05 1.54
C THR A 226 17.16 8.84 2.30
N PHE A 227 17.24 10.17 2.20
CA PHE A 227 16.28 11.06 2.84
C PHE A 227 15.02 11.19 1.98
N GLY A 228 13.86 10.98 2.59
CA GLY A 228 12.54 11.12 1.97
C GLY A 228 11.53 11.78 2.92
N ARG A 229 10.40 12.21 2.38
CA ARG A 229 9.24 12.69 3.15
C ARG A 229 8.60 11.53 3.91
N VAL A 230 7.79 11.88 4.91
CA VAL A 230 7.09 10.91 5.76
C VAL A 230 5.66 11.36 5.97
N ARG A 231 4.72 10.48 5.68
CA ARG A 231 3.30 10.67 5.96
C ARG A 231 2.82 9.49 6.78
N CYS A 232 2.34 9.74 7.98
CA CYS A 232 1.92 8.68 8.88
C CYS A 232 0.49 8.26 8.61
N VAL A 233 0.20 6.99 8.89
CA VAL A 233 -1.11 6.38 8.80
C VAL A 233 -1.47 5.73 10.14
N ARG A 234 -2.75 5.50 10.38
CA ARG A 234 -3.25 4.68 11.48
C ARG A 234 -4.50 3.93 11.06
N GLY A 235 -4.84 2.88 11.81
CA GLY A 235 -5.90 1.93 11.48
C GLY A 235 -5.34 0.51 11.37
N GLU A 236 -6.22 -0.45 11.10
CA GLU A 236 -5.80 -1.83 10.82
C GLU A 236 -4.98 -1.87 9.54
N GLU A 237 -3.86 -2.60 9.58
CA GLU A 237 -3.04 -2.83 8.38
C GLU A 237 -3.85 -3.60 7.34
N ILE A 238 -3.69 -3.22 6.07
CA ILE A 238 -4.30 -3.96 4.96
C ILE A 238 -3.69 -5.37 4.96
N PRO A 239 -4.50 -6.44 5.12
CA PRO A 239 -3.96 -7.79 5.15
C PRO A 239 -3.37 -8.15 3.78
N PRO A 240 -2.35 -9.05 3.73
CA PRO A 240 -1.82 -9.53 2.46
C PRO A 240 -2.90 -10.27 1.65
N ALA A 241 -2.67 -10.43 0.34
CA ALA A 241 -3.61 -11.10 -0.55
C ALA A 241 -3.96 -12.54 -0.08
N SER A 242 -5.26 -12.83 0.00
CA SER A 242 -5.79 -14.13 0.40
C SER A 242 -6.22 -14.91 -0.85
N LEU A 243 -5.23 -15.45 -1.56
CA LEU A 243 -5.41 -16.09 -2.85
C LEU A 243 -5.87 -17.56 -2.75
N VAL A 244 -6.83 -17.94 -3.60
CA VAL A 244 -7.32 -19.33 -3.74
C VAL A 244 -7.49 -19.68 -5.22
N ASP A 245 -6.88 -20.79 -5.64
CA ASP A 245 -7.09 -21.37 -6.98
C ASP A 245 -8.50 -21.98 -7.08
N SER A 246 -9.28 -21.49 -8.05
CA SER A 246 -10.66 -21.94 -8.30
C SER A 246 -10.73 -23.23 -9.13
N GLY A 247 -9.60 -23.75 -9.64
CA GLY A 247 -9.51 -25.00 -10.40
C GLY A 247 -10.06 -24.91 -11.83
N ASN A 248 -10.35 -23.70 -12.31
CA ASN A 248 -10.93 -23.41 -13.61
C ASN A 248 -10.08 -22.41 -14.43
N GLY A 249 -8.80 -22.25 -14.05
CA GLY A 249 -7.88 -21.28 -14.65
C GLY A 249 -7.98 -19.88 -14.06
N THR A 250 -8.64 -19.71 -12.90
CA THR A 250 -8.77 -18.43 -12.19
C THR A 250 -8.31 -18.53 -10.74
N VAL A 251 -7.92 -17.40 -10.16
CA VAL A 251 -7.49 -17.24 -8.77
C VAL A 251 -8.37 -16.20 -8.11
N THR A 252 -9.09 -16.57 -7.05
CA THR A 252 -9.90 -15.65 -6.25
C THR A 252 -9.01 -15.00 -5.20
N ASP A 253 -9.02 -13.68 -5.12
CA ASP A 253 -8.43 -12.94 -4.01
C ASP A 253 -9.53 -12.51 -3.03
N TYR A 254 -9.58 -13.18 -1.87
CA TYR A 254 -10.55 -12.87 -0.83
C TYR A 254 -10.25 -11.57 -0.08
N THR A 255 -9.03 -11.05 -0.19
CA THR A 255 -8.68 -9.76 0.41
C THR A 255 -9.34 -8.64 -0.38
N THR A 256 -9.14 -8.60 -1.69
CA THR A 256 -9.67 -7.51 -2.54
C THR A 256 -11.07 -7.78 -3.08
N GLY A 257 -11.50 -9.05 -3.08
CA GLY A 257 -12.71 -9.46 -3.80
C GLY A 257 -12.52 -9.54 -5.32
N LEU A 258 -11.28 -9.49 -5.82
CA LEU A 258 -10.97 -9.61 -7.25
C LEU A 258 -10.82 -11.06 -7.68
N LEU A 259 -11.10 -11.33 -8.95
CA LEU A 259 -10.87 -12.61 -9.61
C LEU A 259 -9.83 -12.43 -10.71
N TRP A 260 -8.74 -13.17 -10.61
CA TRP A 260 -7.58 -13.08 -11.50
C TRP A 260 -7.52 -14.24 -12.47
N GLN A 261 -7.04 -13.97 -13.68
CA GLN A 261 -6.58 -15.01 -14.59
C GLN A 261 -5.36 -15.70 -13.98
N GLN A 262 -5.29 -17.04 -14.06
CA GLN A 262 -4.19 -17.79 -13.45
C GLN A 262 -2.90 -17.78 -14.29
N GLN A 263 -3.04 -17.77 -15.62
CA GLN A 263 -1.95 -17.76 -16.57
C GLN A 263 -2.13 -16.58 -17.52
N GLY A 264 -1.25 -15.59 -17.40
CA GLY A 264 -1.24 -14.44 -18.30
C GLY A 264 -0.76 -14.77 -19.71
N MET A 265 -0.69 -13.74 -20.54
CA MET A 265 -0.09 -13.79 -21.87
C MET A 265 1.20 -12.99 -21.88
N ASP A 266 2.23 -13.50 -22.55
CA ASP A 266 3.53 -12.84 -22.65
C ASP A 266 3.65 -12.08 -23.97
N GLU A 267 4.57 -11.12 -24.02
CA GLU A 267 5.02 -10.45 -25.24
C GLU A 267 3.89 -9.74 -26.02
N LEU A 268 3.16 -8.86 -25.34
CA LEU A 268 2.14 -7.98 -25.92
C LEU A 268 2.57 -6.52 -25.84
N SER A 269 2.27 -5.74 -26.88
CA SER A 269 2.19 -4.28 -26.75
C SER A 269 1.04 -3.90 -25.80
N TRP A 270 1.03 -2.66 -25.31
CA TRP A 270 0.01 -2.22 -24.35
C TRP A 270 -1.42 -2.32 -24.90
N GLU A 271 -1.64 -1.88 -26.14
CA GLU A 271 -2.95 -1.96 -26.81
C GLU A 271 -3.39 -3.41 -27.09
N GLU A 272 -2.44 -4.29 -27.41
CA GLU A 272 -2.71 -5.73 -27.54
C GLU A 272 -3.05 -6.37 -26.20
N ALA A 273 -2.43 -5.93 -25.09
CA ALA A 273 -2.74 -6.39 -23.74
C ALA A 273 -4.16 -5.99 -23.30
N ILE A 274 -4.56 -4.75 -23.59
CA ILE A 274 -5.94 -4.28 -23.37
C ILE A 274 -6.90 -5.17 -24.17
N SER A 275 -6.70 -5.26 -25.48
CA SER A 275 -7.56 -6.03 -26.39
C SER A 275 -7.64 -7.51 -25.98
N TYR A 276 -6.52 -8.10 -25.57
CA TYR A 276 -6.45 -9.47 -25.10
C TYR A 276 -7.36 -9.72 -23.90
N CYS A 277 -7.35 -8.83 -22.90
CA CYS A 277 -8.18 -9.00 -21.73
C CYS A 277 -9.67 -8.77 -22.04
N GLU A 278 -10.00 -7.76 -22.85
CA GLU A 278 -11.40 -7.47 -23.22
C GLU A 278 -12.04 -8.58 -24.07
N GLU A 279 -11.24 -9.30 -24.86
CA GLU A 279 -11.71 -10.43 -25.67
C GLU A 279 -11.67 -11.78 -24.92
N LEU A 280 -11.08 -11.81 -23.71
CA LEU A 280 -10.88 -13.05 -22.96
C LEU A 280 -12.22 -13.63 -22.50
N VAL A 281 -12.50 -14.87 -22.90
CA VAL A 281 -13.59 -15.68 -22.32
C VAL A 281 -12.99 -16.81 -21.50
N LEU A 282 -13.06 -16.68 -20.17
CA LEU A 282 -12.47 -17.63 -19.22
C LEU A 282 -13.44 -17.92 -18.08
N ALA A 283 -13.49 -19.18 -17.65
CA ALA A 283 -14.39 -19.67 -16.60
C ALA A 283 -15.89 -19.35 -16.85
N GLY A 284 -16.29 -19.23 -18.12
CA GLY A 284 -17.67 -18.92 -18.51
C GLY A 284 -18.04 -17.44 -18.45
N ALA A 285 -17.07 -16.54 -18.27
CA ALA A 285 -17.24 -15.10 -18.21
C ALA A 285 -16.38 -14.39 -19.26
N GLY A 286 -16.83 -13.21 -19.70
CA GLY A 286 -16.22 -12.41 -20.77
C GLY A 286 -16.14 -10.92 -20.45
N ASP A 287 -16.20 -10.56 -19.17
CA ASP A 287 -16.04 -9.22 -18.61
C ASP A 287 -14.67 -9.09 -17.91
N TRP A 288 -13.66 -9.66 -18.57
CA TRP A 288 -12.26 -9.56 -18.14
C TRP A 288 -11.68 -8.26 -18.68
N ARG A 289 -10.76 -7.66 -17.93
CA ARG A 289 -10.08 -6.43 -18.33
C ARG A 289 -8.64 -6.44 -17.85
N LEU A 290 -7.84 -5.55 -18.42
CA LEU A 290 -6.51 -5.29 -17.90
C LEU A 290 -6.65 -4.60 -16.53
N PRO A 291 -5.94 -5.04 -15.47
CA PRO A 291 -5.99 -4.42 -14.16
C PRO A 291 -5.40 -3.02 -14.21
N ASN A 292 -5.97 -2.10 -13.42
CA ASN A 292 -5.28 -0.85 -13.18
C ASN A 292 -4.05 -1.07 -12.27
N ILE A 293 -3.18 -0.06 -12.14
CA ILE A 293 -1.91 -0.25 -11.44
C ILE A 293 -2.10 -0.60 -9.96
N LYS A 294 -3.11 -0.02 -9.30
CA LYS A 294 -3.40 -0.30 -7.89
C LYS A 294 -3.88 -1.73 -7.67
N GLU A 295 -4.73 -2.24 -8.56
CA GLU A 295 -5.15 -3.63 -8.58
C GLU A 295 -3.99 -4.59 -8.82
N LEU A 296 -3.16 -4.31 -9.83
CA LEU A 296 -2.02 -5.17 -10.15
C LEU A 296 -1.01 -5.25 -8.99
N GLN A 297 -0.85 -4.20 -8.21
CA GLN A 297 -0.02 -4.21 -7.01
C GLN A 297 -0.57 -5.10 -5.90
N THR A 298 -1.87 -5.37 -5.83
CA THR A 298 -2.44 -6.19 -4.74
C THR A 298 -1.97 -7.64 -4.76
N ILE A 299 -1.57 -8.17 -5.92
CA ILE A 299 -1.03 -9.53 -6.04
C ILE A 299 0.49 -9.60 -5.82
N VAL A 300 1.15 -8.46 -5.66
CA VAL A 300 2.59 -8.40 -5.40
C VAL A 300 2.86 -8.79 -3.94
N ASP A 301 3.73 -9.78 -3.75
CA ASP A 301 4.23 -10.20 -2.45
C ASP A 301 5.57 -9.51 -2.17
N THR A 302 5.52 -8.40 -1.43
CA THR A 302 6.71 -7.59 -1.09
C THR A 302 7.67 -8.29 -0.11
N SER A 303 7.27 -9.44 0.45
CA SER A 303 8.12 -10.26 1.32
C SER A 303 9.02 -11.23 0.56
N VAL A 304 8.84 -11.34 -0.76
CA VAL A 304 9.59 -12.22 -1.66
C VAL A 304 10.08 -11.41 -2.86
N LEU A 305 11.26 -11.75 -3.39
CA LEU A 305 11.73 -11.24 -4.69
C LEU A 305 12.13 -12.44 -5.55
N TYR A 306 12.09 -12.26 -6.87
CA TYR A 306 12.44 -13.22 -7.92
C TYR A 306 11.59 -14.52 -7.97
N PRO A 307 10.26 -14.44 -8.17
CA PRO A 307 9.45 -13.24 -8.40
C PRO A 307 8.67 -12.82 -7.15
N ALA A 308 8.31 -11.54 -7.07
CA ALA A 308 7.47 -10.93 -6.04
C ALA A 308 5.98 -11.26 -6.25
N VAL A 309 5.67 -12.50 -6.62
CA VAL A 309 4.30 -13.02 -6.77
C VAL A 309 4.28 -14.51 -6.45
N SER A 310 3.17 -14.99 -5.90
CA SER A 310 3.05 -16.40 -5.52
C SER A 310 2.94 -17.33 -6.74
N ARG A 311 4.05 -17.98 -7.11
CA ARG A 311 4.07 -19.03 -8.16
C ARG A 311 3.14 -20.21 -7.90
N ARG A 312 2.70 -20.39 -6.64
CA ARG A 312 1.71 -21.41 -6.29
C ARG A 312 0.36 -21.10 -6.95
N TYR A 313 -0.04 -19.83 -6.93
CA TYR A 313 -1.33 -19.40 -7.48
C TYR A 313 -1.18 -18.96 -8.93
N PHE A 314 -0.04 -18.39 -9.31
CA PHE A 314 0.25 -17.93 -10.66
C PHE A 314 1.44 -18.70 -11.28
N PRO A 315 1.27 -19.99 -11.63
CA PRO A 315 2.36 -20.83 -12.13
C PRO A 315 2.90 -20.40 -13.50
N GLY A 316 2.13 -19.61 -14.26
CA GLY A 316 2.50 -19.11 -15.59
C GLY A 316 3.24 -17.77 -15.58
N ILE A 317 3.31 -17.07 -14.44
CA ILE A 317 3.96 -15.76 -14.38
C ILE A 317 5.49 -15.88 -14.51
N ARG A 318 6.05 -15.10 -15.43
CA ARG A 318 7.48 -15.03 -15.71
C ARG A 318 8.11 -13.80 -15.06
N SER A 319 9.44 -13.82 -14.95
CA SER A 319 10.22 -12.60 -14.76
C SER A 319 10.03 -11.68 -15.96
N SER A 320 9.12 -10.73 -15.86
CA SER A 320 8.88 -9.72 -16.88
C SER A 320 8.22 -8.49 -16.25
N PHE A 321 8.03 -7.46 -17.06
CA PHE A 321 7.09 -6.40 -16.78
C PHE A 321 5.68 -6.89 -17.11
N TYR A 322 4.70 -6.45 -16.32
CA TYR A 322 3.28 -6.72 -16.54
C TYR A 322 2.54 -5.41 -16.73
N TRP A 323 1.85 -5.28 -17.86
CA TRP A 323 1.06 -4.09 -18.16
C TRP A 323 -0.06 -3.89 -17.14
N SER A 324 -0.26 -2.64 -16.75
CA SER A 324 -1.52 -2.17 -16.18
C SER A 324 -2.28 -1.34 -17.23
N SER A 325 -3.58 -1.15 -17.02
CA SER A 325 -4.39 -0.23 -17.82
C SER A 325 -4.10 1.25 -17.53
N THR A 326 -3.38 1.55 -16.44
CA THR A 326 -3.08 2.92 -15.99
C THR A 326 -1.92 3.52 -16.76
N SER A 327 -2.16 4.69 -17.34
CA SER A 327 -1.14 5.47 -18.03
C SER A 327 -0.32 6.32 -17.07
N ASP A 328 0.91 6.64 -17.46
CA ASP A 328 1.73 7.66 -16.80
C ASP A 328 1.46 9.02 -17.47
N TRP A 329 1.29 10.07 -16.67
CA TRP A 329 1.10 11.43 -17.18
C TRP A 329 2.30 11.93 -17.98
N PHE A 330 3.50 11.38 -17.71
CA PHE A 330 4.72 11.77 -18.39
C PHE A 330 4.68 11.44 -19.88
N THR A 331 4.91 12.46 -20.71
CA THR A 331 5.11 12.30 -22.15
C THR A 331 6.44 12.89 -22.59
N GLU A 332 7.15 12.21 -23.48
CA GLU A 332 8.40 12.72 -24.06
C GLU A 332 8.20 13.11 -25.53
N SER A 333 8.69 14.29 -25.92
CA SER A 333 8.73 14.70 -27.33
C SER A 333 10.05 14.28 -27.95
N ILE A 334 10.05 13.21 -28.73
CA ILE A 334 11.25 12.68 -29.36
C ILE A 334 11.40 13.25 -30.78
N PRO A 335 12.55 13.87 -31.12
CA PRO A 335 12.82 14.31 -32.48
C PRO A 335 12.84 13.13 -33.45
N LEU A 336 12.07 13.22 -34.53
CA LEU A 336 12.11 12.31 -35.67
C LEU A 336 13.42 12.50 -36.44
N CYS A 337 14.52 11.97 -35.91
CA CYS A 337 15.78 11.90 -36.64
C CYS A 337 15.70 10.77 -37.68
N ASN A 338 15.18 11.06 -38.87
CA ASN A 338 15.19 10.12 -39.99
C ASN A 338 16.60 9.99 -40.59
N SER A 339 17.48 9.16 -39.99
CA SER A 339 18.77 8.64 -40.48
C SER A 339 19.75 9.56 -41.26
N SER A 340 19.55 10.87 -41.30
CA SER A 340 20.27 11.82 -42.17
C SER A 340 20.83 13.03 -41.41
N CYS A 341 20.64 13.09 -40.10
CA CYS A 341 21.19 14.15 -39.24
C CYS A 341 22.68 13.97 -38.91
N ALA A 342 23.34 12.95 -39.46
CA ALA A 342 24.79 12.79 -39.40
C ALA A 342 25.46 13.76 -40.40
N GLY A 343 25.48 15.05 -40.05
CA GLY A 343 26.34 16.05 -40.71
C GLY A 343 25.60 17.28 -41.22
N GLY A 344 25.34 18.24 -40.34
CA GLY A 344 24.89 19.58 -40.73
C GLY A 344 24.88 20.52 -39.53
N ASP A 345 25.63 21.61 -39.61
CA ASP A 345 25.90 22.64 -38.61
C ASP A 345 24.60 23.19 -37.93
N PRO A 346 24.55 23.44 -36.60
CA PRO A 346 23.30 23.76 -35.90
C PRO A 346 22.84 25.23 -35.99
N PHE A 347 23.42 26.06 -36.87
CA PHE A 347 23.06 27.47 -36.97
C PHE A 347 22.99 27.97 -38.41
N SER A 348 21.83 27.87 -39.06
CA SER A 348 21.34 28.93 -39.96
C SER A 348 19.83 28.84 -40.21
N ASP A 349 19.13 29.86 -39.72
CA ASP A 349 17.92 30.49 -40.24
C ASP A 349 16.58 29.73 -40.37
N GLY A 350 15.63 30.10 -39.50
CA GLY A 350 14.23 30.32 -39.90
C GLY A 350 13.15 29.51 -39.14
N PRO A 351 11.98 30.11 -38.82
CA PRO A 351 10.98 29.50 -37.96
C PRO A 351 10.06 28.58 -38.76
N TYR A 352 10.21 27.27 -38.58
CA TYR A 352 9.18 26.27 -38.89
C TYR A 352 9.09 25.31 -37.70
N TYR A 353 8.20 25.64 -36.76
CA TYR A 353 7.67 24.67 -35.79
C TYR A 353 6.54 23.92 -36.49
N GLY A 354 6.79 22.66 -36.86
CA GLY A 354 5.80 21.76 -37.43
C GLY A 354 6.41 20.40 -37.77
N ASP A 355 5.92 19.34 -37.14
CA ASP A 355 5.92 17.95 -37.62
C ASP A 355 7.19 17.07 -37.51
N ASN A 356 8.18 17.41 -36.66
CA ASN A 356 9.37 16.57 -36.47
C ASN A 356 9.48 15.89 -35.09
N TYR A 357 8.38 15.70 -34.36
CA TYR A 357 8.40 15.03 -33.06
C TYR A 357 7.29 13.99 -32.95
N VAL A 358 7.61 12.83 -32.35
CA VAL A 358 6.60 11.90 -31.83
C VAL A 358 6.47 12.11 -30.33
N VAL A 359 5.23 12.18 -29.85
CA VAL A 359 4.93 12.20 -28.42
C VAL A 359 4.89 10.75 -27.97
N GLU A 360 5.90 10.31 -27.24
CA GLU A 360 5.88 9.01 -26.57
C GLU A 360 5.03 9.10 -25.32
N LYS A 361 4.00 8.25 -25.29
CA LYS A 361 3.16 8.01 -24.12
C LYS A 361 3.71 6.82 -23.34
N TYR A 362 3.44 6.81 -22.05
CA TYR A 362 3.92 5.80 -21.13
C TYR A 362 2.75 5.19 -20.39
N ALA A 363 2.84 3.89 -20.12
CA ALA A 363 1.93 3.17 -19.24
C ALA A 363 2.71 2.63 -18.04
N LEU A 364 2.01 2.51 -16.91
CA LEU A 364 2.59 1.91 -15.72
C LEU A 364 2.58 0.40 -15.87
N SER A 365 3.65 -0.21 -15.40
CA SER A 365 3.80 -1.66 -15.35
C SER A 365 4.38 -2.07 -14.01
N VAL A 366 4.16 -3.32 -13.62
CA VAL A 366 4.82 -3.93 -12.46
C VAL A 366 5.94 -4.83 -12.96
N TRP A 367 7.16 -4.56 -12.50
CA TRP A 367 8.28 -5.46 -12.70
C TRP A 367 8.20 -6.60 -11.68
N ILE A 368 7.68 -7.75 -12.09
CA ILE A 368 7.36 -8.85 -11.17
C ILE A 368 8.59 -9.50 -10.51
N GLU A 369 9.81 -9.27 -11.01
CA GLU A 369 10.99 -9.75 -10.27
C GLU A 369 11.08 -9.12 -8.89
N GLU A 370 10.79 -7.82 -8.79
CA GLU A 370 10.89 -7.09 -7.52
C GLU A 370 9.54 -6.62 -6.98
N GLY A 371 8.50 -6.58 -7.81
CA GLY A 371 7.20 -6.04 -7.44
C GLY A 371 7.11 -4.51 -7.57
N ALA A 372 8.11 -3.89 -8.20
CA ALA A 372 8.18 -2.44 -8.35
C ALA A 372 7.25 -1.94 -9.47
N VAL A 373 6.47 -0.89 -9.18
CA VAL A 373 5.82 -0.09 -10.21
C VAL A 373 6.86 0.75 -10.93
N VAL A 374 6.87 0.64 -12.25
CA VAL A 374 7.74 1.39 -13.15
C VAL A 374 6.91 2.00 -14.27
N SER A 375 7.51 2.98 -14.95
CA SER A 375 6.94 3.56 -16.16
C SER A 375 7.58 2.94 -17.39
N SER A 376 6.79 2.68 -18.43
CA SER A 376 7.25 1.99 -19.63
C SER A 376 6.60 2.58 -20.87
N ALA A 377 7.41 2.78 -21.90
CA ALA A 377 6.97 3.45 -23.12
C ALA A 377 6.02 2.55 -23.93
N ILE A 378 4.90 3.12 -24.40
CA ILE A 378 3.84 2.40 -25.10
C ILE A 378 4.20 2.16 -26.59
N GLY A 379 4.95 3.06 -27.22
CA GLY A 379 5.16 3.11 -28.67
C GLY A 379 6.48 2.52 -29.19
N ILE A 380 7.39 2.14 -28.31
CA ILE A 380 8.64 1.44 -28.64
C ILE A 380 8.36 -0.02 -28.32
N GLY A 381 8.59 -0.95 -29.25
CA GLY A 381 8.22 -2.38 -29.14
C GLY A 381 8.86 -3.13 -27.96
N ILE A 382 8.53 -2.70 -26.76
CA ILE A 382 8.84 -3.29 -25.47
C ILE A 382 7.58 -4.08 -25.13
N ASP A 383 7.63 -5.36 -25.44
CA ASP A 383 6.50 -6.23 -25.20
C ASP A 383 6.53 -6.68 -23.74
N HIS A 384 5.41 -6.49 -23.04
CA HIS A 384 5.25 -6.94 -21.66
C HIS A 384 4.22 -8.06 -21.58
N ALA A 385 4.10 -8.68 -20.40
CA ALA A 385 3.04 -9.63 -20.15
C ALA A 385 1.74 -8.93 -19.74
N ALA A 386 0.62 -9.59 -19.94
CA ALA A 386 -0.71 -9.17 -19.49
C ALA A 386 -1.30 -10.23 -18.56
N LEU A 387 -1.91 -9.79 -17.48
CA LEU A 387 -2.66 -10.65 -16.55
C LEU A 387 -4.02 -10.01 -16.33
N CYS A 388 -5.09 -10.68 -16.74
CA CYS A 388 -6.42 -10.07 -16.70
C CYS A 388 -7.09 -10.23 -15.34
N VAL A 389 -7.94 -9.27 -14.99
CA VAL A 389 -8.72 -9.24 -13.75
C VAL A 389 -10.19 -9.00 -14.06
N ARG A 390 -11.05 -9.36 -13.11
CA ARG A 390 -12.44 -8.91 -13.03
C ARG A 390 -12.90 -8.82 -11.59
N ASN A 391 -14.04 -8.18 -11.36
CA ASN A 391 -14.67 -8.17 -10.05
C ASN A 391 -15.12 -9.59 -9.68
N GLY A 392 -14.81 -10.03 -8.47
CA GLY A 392 -15.33 -11.28 -7.90
C GLY A 392 -16.84 -11.23 -7.70
N GLN A 393 -17.47 -12.41 -7.65
CA GLN A 393 -18.91 -12.57 -7.45
C GLN A 393 -19.31 -12.64 -5.98
#